data_AF-A0A160IMA7-F1
#
_entry.id   AF-A0A160IMA7-F1
#
_cell.length_a   1.000
_cell.length_b   1.000
_cell.length_c   1.000
_cell.angle_alpha   90.00
_cell.angle_beta   90.00
_cell.angle_gamma   90.00
#
_symmetry.space_group_name_H-M   'P 1'
#
loop_
_entity.id
_entity.type
_entity.pdbx_description
1 polymer ?
#
loop_
_entity_poly.entity_id
_entity_poly.type
_entity_poly.pdbx_seq_one_letter_code
_entity_poly.pdbx_strand_id
1 'polypeptide(L)'
;MVADGYRNHRIAKFNRDGKLEWQVNKLGKHLGEFNLPHGISSDDEENIYVADRNNARIQVFDHQGKPIANWNHKDIGRPFGKMIAQLLPFEIKQLVRKKLELRKIYLSMVNGQTKSNQSII
;
A
#
# COMPACT_ATOMS: atom_id res chain seq x y z
N MET A 1 -1.79 5.02 -13.06
CA MET A 1 -1.02 3.87 -12.52
C MET A 1 -1.52 2.59 -13.15
N VAL A 2 -0.67 1.56 -13.18
CA VAL A 2 -0.97 0.26 -13.80
C VAL A 2 -0.70 -0.86 -12.80
N ALA A 3 -1.65 -1.78 -12.67
CA ALA A 3 -1.42 -3.09 -12.06
C ALA A 3 -1.27 -4.12 -13.18
N ASP A 4 -0.13 -4.79 -13.19
CA ASP A 4 0.31 -5.71 -14.23
C ASP A 4 0.73 -7.02 -13.55
N GLY A 5 -0.27 -7.78 -13.11
CA GLY A 5 -0.06 -8.91 -12.21
C GLY A 5 0.23 -10.23 -12.89
N TYR A 6 -0.30 -10.46 -14.09
CA TYR A 6 -0.09 -11.72 -14.79
C TYR A 6 1.36 -11.77 -15.29
N ARG A 7 2.13 -12.71 -14.75
CA ARG A 7 3.57 -12.95 -15.02
C ARG A 7 4.54 -11.86 -14.54
N ASN A 8 4.10 -10.61 -14.49
CA ASN A 8 4.98 -9.48 -14.14
C ASN A 8 5.01 -9.17 -12.65
N HIS A 9 4.01 -9.59 -11.88
CA HIS A 9 3.92 -9.36 -10.42
C HIS A 9 4.16 -7.90 -10.05
N ARG A 10 3.61 -6.99 -10.88
CA ARG A 10 4.05 -5.60 -10.94
C ARG A 10 2.93 -4.60 -10.69
N ILE A 11 3.29 -3.50 -10.04
CA ILE A 11 2.61 -2.22 -10.17
C ILE A 11 3.59 -1.19 -10.72
N ALA A 12 3.10 -0.23 -11.50
CA ALA A 12 3.91 0.84 -12.07
C ALA A 12 3.17 2.17 -12.08
N LYS A 13 3.90 3.25 -11.74
CA LYS A 13 3.46 4.63 -11.87
C LYS A 13 4.15 5.28 -13.06
N PHE A 14 3.35 5.92 -13.89
CA PHE A 14 3.80 6.69 -15.05
C PHE A 14 3.32 8.13 -14.89
N ASN A 15 4.11 9.07 -15.39
CA ASN A 15 3.68 10.46 -15.53
C ASN A 15 2.71 10.61 -16.72
N ARG A 16 2.21 11.83 -16.96
CA ARG A 16 1.24 12.10 -18.05
C ARG A 16 1.82 11.88 -19.45
N ASP A 17 3.14 11.95 -19.59
CA ASP A 17 3.85 11.69 -20.85
C ASP A 17 4.14 10.19 -21.07
N GLY A 18 3.70 9.32 -20.16
CA GLY A 18 3.96 7.88 -20.22
C GLY A 18 5.36 7.47 -19.74
N LYS A 19 6.15 8.39 -19.15
CA LYS A 19 7.44 8.07 -18.56
C LYS A 19 7.26 7.34 -17.23
N LEU A 20 7.96 6.22 -17.04
CA LEU A 20 7.97 5.48 -15.79
C LEU A 20 8.59 6.34 -14.67
N GLU A 21 7.85 6.56 -13.58
CA GLU A 21 8.34 7.23 -12.38
C GLU A 21 8.93 6.22 -11.40
N TRP A 22 8.16 5.16 -11.09
CA TRP A 22 8.60 4.05 -10.26
C TRP A 22 7.76 2.80 -10.52
N GLN A 23 8.30 1.65 -10.11
CA GLN A 23 7.60 0.37 -10.13
C GLN A 23 8.00 -0.51 -8.95
N VAL A 24 7.14 -1.46 -8.63
CA VAL A 24 7.44 -2.59 -7.74
C VAL A 24 7.16 -3.86 -8.53
N ASN A 25 8.15 -4.74 -8.65
CA ASN A 25 8.12 -5.93 -9.52
C ASN A 25 8.79 -7.14 -8.84
N LYS A 26 8.32 -7.50 -7.64
CA LYS A 26 8.91 -8.59 -6.86
C LYS A 26 7.87 -9.64 -6.52
N LEU A 27 8.05 -10.86 -7.02
CA LEU A 27 7.21 -12.00 -6.64
C LEU A 27 7.42 -12.33 -5.16
N GLY A 28 6.33 -12.50 -4.41
CA GLY A 28 6.40 -13.03 -3.06
C GLY A 28 5.17 -12.76 -2.21
N LYS A 29 5.34 -12.94 -0.89
CA LYS A 29 4.28 -12.82 0.13
C LYS A 29 4.59 -11.75 1.17
N HIS A 30 5.79 -11.18 1.17
CA HIS A 30 6.15 -10.16 2.14
C HIS A 30 5.59 -8.79 1.75
N LEU A 31 5.68 -7.84 2.66
CA LEU A 31 5.26 -6.47 2.41
C LEU A 31 6.12 -5.86 1.30
N GLY A 32 5.49 -5.29 0.27
CA GLY A 32 6.19 -4.77 -0.92
C GLY A 32 6.51 -5.82 -1.99
N GLU A 33 6.03 -7.05 -1.81
CA GLU A 33 6.06 -8.11 -2.83
C GLU A 33 4.65 -8.41 -3.29
N PHE A 34 4.50 -9.04 -4.45
CA PHE A 34 3.19 -9.36 -5.01
C PHE A 34 3.14 -10.79 -5.53
N ASN A 35 1.96 -11.40 -5.50
CA ASN A 35 1.71 -12.66 -6.19
C ASN A 35 0.83 -12.43 -7.42
N LEU A 36 -0.31 -11.75 -7.25
CA LEU A 36 -1.16 -11.39 -8.39
C LEU A 36 -1.85 -10.04 -8.12
N PRO A 37 -1.14 -8.91 -8.31
CA PRO A 37 -1.73 -7.59 -8.17
C PRO A 37 -2.73 -7.37 -9.31
N HIS A 38 -4.00 -7.16 -8.97
CA HIS A 38 -5.09 -7.16 -9.96
C HIS A 38 -5.93 -5.88 -9.94
N GLY A 39 -6.09 -5.25 -8.78
CA GLY A 39 -6.82 -3.98 -8.62
C GLY A 39 -5.91 -2.93 -8.02
N ILE A 40 -6.07 -1.68 -8.45
CA ILE A 40 -5.30 -0.53 -7.95
C ILE A 40 -6.18 0.72 -7.88
N SER A 41 -6.04 1.52 -6.82
CA SER A 41 -6.64 2.86 -6.69
C SER A 41 -5.82 3.69 -5.72
N SER A 42 -6.06 4.99 -5.70
CA SER A 42 -5.55 5.91 -4.70
C SER A 42 -6.66 6.56 -3.88
N ASP A 43 -6.30 7.14 -2.74
CA ASP A 43 -7.15 8.10 -2.00
C ASP A 43 -6.66 9.55 -2.21
N ASP A 44 -7.31 10.51 -1.55
CA ASP A 44 -6.99 11.94 -1.63
C ASP A 44 -5.66 12.30 -0.92
N GLU A 45 -5.12 11.40 -0.09
CA GLU A 45 -3.80 11.51 0.53
C GLU A 45 -2.70 10.88 -0.35
N GLU A 46 -3.03 10.49 -1.58
CA GLU A 46 -2.16 9.78 -2.52
C GLU A 46 -1.63 8.43 -2.00
N ASN A 47 -2.30 7.82 -1.01
CA ASN A 47 -2.04 6.44 -0.63
C ASN A 47 -2.55 5.51 -1.73
N ILE A 48 -1.78 4.48 -2.03
CA ILE A 48 -2.01 3.56 -3.15
C ILE A 48 -2.42 2.20 -2.62
N TYR A 49 -3.61 1.77 -2.98
CA TYR A 49 -4.22 0.52 -2.55
C TYR A 49 -4.10 -0.51 -3.66
N VAL A 50 -3.53 -1.67 -3.35
CA VAL A 50 -3.32 -2.75 -4.31
C VAL A 50 -3.97 -4.04 -3.82
N ALA A 51 -4.90 -4.56 -4.63
CA ALA A 51 -5.50 -5.87 -4.44
C ALA A 51 -4.55 -6.96 -4.95
N ASP A 52 -3.89 -7.66 -4.04
CA ASP A 52 -3.00 -8.78 -4.34
C ASP A 52 -3.77 -10.10 -4.20
N ARG A 53 -4.41 -10.47 -5.31
CA ARG A 53 -5.46 -11.48 -5.41
C ARG A 53 -5.06 -12.84 -4.85
N ASN A 54 -3.85 -13.30 -5.21
CA ASN A 54 -3.37 -14.63 -4.81
C ASN A 54 -2.82 -14.66 -3.39
N ASN A 55 -2.45 -13.51 -2.83
CA ASN A 55 -2.08 -13.40 -1.42
C ASN A 55 -3.27 -13.04 -0.52
N ALA A 56 -4.48 -12.94 -1.08
CA ALA A 56 -5.72 -12.66 -0.35
C ALA A 56 -5.62 -11.40 0.54
N ARG A 57 -5.06 -10.33 -0.02
CA ARG A 57 -4.75 -9.12 0.76
C ARG A 57 -4.91 -7.82 0.00
N ILE A 58 -5.03 -6.74 0.77
CA ILE A 58 -4.81 -5.38 0.30
C ILE A 58 -3.46 -4.89 0.83
N GLN A 59 -2.61 -4.35 -0.04
CA GLN A 59 -1.40 -3.65 0.36
C GLN A 59 -1.57 -2.14 0.12
N VAL A 60 -0.98 -1.33 1.00
CA VAL A 60 -0.95 0.12 0.86
C VAL A 60 0.48 0.61 0.71
N PHE A 61 0.67 1.49 -0.25
CA PHE A 61 1.92 2.16 -0.58
C PHE A 61 1.73 3.68 -0.50
N ASP A 62 2.80 4.43 -0.27
CA ASP A 62 2.78 5.88 -0.44
C ASP A 62 2.92 6.27 -1.92
N HIS A 63 2.81 7.56 -2.22
CA HIS A 63 2.96 8.09 -3.58
C HIS A 63 4.34 7.87 -4.24
N GLN A 64 5.38 7.47 -3.47
CA GLN A 64 6.69 7.04 -3.97
C GLN A 64 6.79 5.52 -4.21
N GLY A 65 5.74 4.76 -3.92
CA GLY A 65 5.74 3.31 -4.05
C GLY A 65 6.45 2.60 -2.89
N LYS A 66 6.67 3.27 -1.76
CA LYS A 66 7.17 2.62 -0.55
C LYS A 66 6.02 1.92 0.17
N PRO A 67 6.18 0.65 0.56
CA PRO A 67 5.12 -0.06 1.26
C PRO A 67 4.91 0.50 2.67
N ILE A 68 3.65 0.71 3.03
CA ILE A 68 3.24 1.24 4.33
C ILE A 68 2.67 0.14 5.22
N ALA A 69 1.74 -0.64 4.68
CA ALA A 69 0.98 -1.62 5.43
C ALA A 69 0.31 -2.66 4.51
N ASN A 70 -0.18 -3.74 5.11
CA ASN A 70 -1.08 -4.69 4.46
C ASN A 70 -2.21 -5.11 5.41
N TRP A 71 -3.28 -5.62 4.80
CA TRP A 71 -4.44 -6.19 5.47
C TRP A 71 -4.81 -7.51 4.81
N ASN A 72 -4.82 -8.54 5.64
CA ASN A 72 -5.31 -9.87 5.31
C ASN A 72 -6.51 -10.10 6.23
N HIS A 73 -7.69 -10.31 5.66
CA HIS A 73 -8.90 -10.63 6.42
C HIS A 73 -9.62 -11.76 5.69
N LYS A 74 -10.23 -12.68 6.43
CA LYS A 74 -10.97 -13.81 5.84
C LYS A 74 -12.02 -13.35 4.81
N ASP A 75 -12.61 -12.18 5.03
CA ASP A 75 -13.65 -11.61 4.16
C ASP A 75 -13.10 -10.90 2.91
N ILE A 76 -11.79 -10.64 2.84
CA ILE A 76 -11.14 -10.08 1.64
C ILE A 76 -11.12 -11.13 0.51
N GLY A 77 -11.05 -12.42 0.86
CA GLY A 77 -11.06 -13.52 -0.10
C GLY A 77 -10.05 -13.32 -1.24
N ARG A 78 -10.53 -13.24 -2.48
CA ARG A 78 -9.71 -13.02 -3.68
C ARG A 78 -10.03 -11.67 -4.30
N PRO A 79 -9.34 -10.59 -3.90
CA PRO A 79 -9.68 -9.24 -4.33
C PRO A 79 -9.42 -9.03 -5.83
N PHE A 80 -10.36 -8.39 -6.53
CA PHE A 80 -10.29 -8.03 -7.95
C PHE A 80 -10.67 -6.55 -8.17
N GLY A 81 -10.54 -6.02 -9.39
CA GLY A 81 -10.65 -4.57 -9.67
C GLY A 81 -11.88 -3.87 -9.09
N LYS A 82 -13.06 -4.51 -9.13
CA LYS A 82 -14.31 -3.97 -8.56
C LYS A 82 -14.23 -3.77 -7.04
N MET A 83 -13.41 -4.56 -6.34
CA MET A 83 -13.24 -4.50 -4.89
C MET A 83 -12.40 -3.30 -4.42
N ILE A 84 -11.56 -2.74 -5.28
CA ILE A 84 -10.85 -1.51 -4.91
C ILE A 84 -11.76 -0.27 -5.16
N ALA A 85 -12.56 -0.30 -6.22
CA ALA A 85 -13.44 0.81 -6.61
C ALA A 85 -14.79 0.84 -5.87
N GLN A 86 -15.33 -0.32 -5.45
CA GLN A 86 -16.62 -0.45 -4.76
C GLN A 86 -16.51 -0.94 -3.31
N LEU A 87 -15.41 -1.61 -2.93
CA LEU A 87 -15.21 -2.19 -1.58
C LEU A 87 -14.18 -1.42 -0.75
N LEU A 88 -14.30 -0.10 -0.76
CA LEU A 88 -14.08 0.61 0.49
C LEU A 88 -15.45 0.95 1.07
N PRO A 89 -16.18 -0.02 1.68
CA PRO A 89 -17.13 0.37 2.72
C PRO A 89 -16.37 1.28 3.68
N PHE A 90 -17.08 2.29 4.18
CA PHE A 90 -16.56 3.29 5.10
C PHE A 90 -15.67 2.67 6.19
N GLU A 91 -16.01 1.47 6.66
CA GLU A 91 -15.32 0.71 7.70
C GLU A 91 -13.89 0.31 7.34
N ILE A 92 -13.63 -0.19 6.12
CA ILE A 92 -12.25 -0.58 5.72
C ILE A 92 -11.41 0.68 5.51
N LYS A 93 -12.00 1.74 4.90
CA LYS A 93 -11.34 3.06 4.79
C LYS A 93 -10.96 3.61 6.16
N GLN A 94 -11.87 3.56 7.13
CA GLN A 94 -11.64 4.05 8.49
C GLN A 94 -10.64 3.18 9.25
N LEU A 95 -10.67 1.86 9.08
CA LEU A 95 -9.71 0.96 9.72
C LEU A 95 -8.30 1.13 9.13
N VAL A 96 -8.20 1.32 7.81
CA VAL A 96 -6.94 1.65 7.13
C VAL A 96 -6.42 2.99 7.64
N ARG A 97 -7.24 4.05 7.56
CA ARG A 97 -6.88 5.39 8.06
C ARG A 97 -6.44 5.36 9.52
N LYS A 98 -7.22 4.73 10.41
CA LYS A 98 -6.87 4.60 11.84
C LYS A 98 -5.54 3.90 12.04
N LYS A 99 -5.25 2.81 11.31
CA LYS A 99 -3.98 2.08 11.43
C LYS A 99 -2.81 2.88 10.86
N LEU A 100 -3.02 3.63 9.78
CA LEU A 100 -2.04 4.55 9.21
C LEU A 100 -1.74 5.72 10.17
N GLU A 101 -2.76 6.31 10.78
CA GLU A 101 -2.62 7.36 11.80
C GLU A 101 -1.88 6.86 13.04
N LEU A 102 -2.24 5.68 13.56
CA LEU A 102 -1.51 5.05 14.66
C LEU A 102 -0.04 4.80 14.29
N ARG A 103 0.24 4.41 13.04
CA ARG A 103 1.62 4.26 12.54
C ARG A 103 2.34 5.60 12.46
N LYS A 104 1.69 6.68 12.00
CA LYS A 104 2.24 8.05 11.99
C LYS A 104 2.63 8.48 13.41
N ILE A 105 1.72 8.30 14.39
CA ILE A 105 1.94 8.61 15.81
C ILE A 105 3.10 7.79 16.40
N TYR A 106 3.13 6.47 16.14
CA TYR A 106 4.22 5.61 16.59
C TYR A 106 5.58 6.08 16.05
N LEU A 107 5.66 6.33 14.74
CA LEU A 107 6.89 6.79 14.10
C LEU A 107 7.32 8.18 14.62
N SER A 108 6.39 9.08 14.93
CA SER A 108 6.73 10.38 15.53
C SER A 108 7.29 10.24 16.95
N MET A 109 6.80 9.28 17.74
CA MET A 109 7.35 9.01 19.07
C MET A 109 8.77 8.44 18.99
N VAL A 110 9.00 7.46 18.11
CA VAL A 110 10.33 6.85 17.91
C VAL A 110 11.35 7.86 17.36
N ASN A 111 10.95 8.68 16.38
CA ASN A 111 11.82 9.70 15.79
C ASN A 111 11.99 10.94 16.69
N GLY A 112 11.05 11.19 17.60
CA GLY A 112 11.14 12.24 18.62
C GLY A 112 12.13 11.89 19.73
N GLN A 113 12.21 10.61 20.13
CA GLN A 113 13.20 10.12 21.10
C GLN A 113 14.64 10.12 20.56
N THR A 114 14.83 10.03 19.24
CA THR A 114 16.17 10.10 18.63
C THR A 114 16.71 11.53 18.56
N LYS A 115 15.85 12.56 18.59
CA LYS A 115 16.29 13.97 18.63
C LYS A 115 16.64 14.48 20.03
N SER A 116 16.24 13.80 21.10
CA SER A 116 16.54 14.21 22.48
C SER A 116 17.86 13.64 23.04
N ASN A 117 18.54 12.75 22.32
CA ASN A 117 19.76 12.07 22.80
C ASN A 117 21.08 12.58 22.17
N GLN A 118 21.10 13.77 21.56
CA GLN A 118 22.34 14.44 21.11
C GLN A 118 22.67 15.71 21.90
N SER A 119 22.23 15.82 23.16
CA SER A 119 22.53 16.96 24.02
C SER A 119 22.59 16.54 25.48
N ILE A 120 23.52 15.66 25.85
CA ILE A 120 24.11 15.57 27.19
C ILE A 120 25.55 15.05 27.00
N ILE A 121 26.49 15.98 27.22
CA ILE A 121 27.96 15.86 27.45
C ILE A 121 28.82 15.52 26.23
#